data_AF-A0A2D5S720-F1
#
_entry.id   AF-A0A2D5S720-F1
#
_cell.length_a   1.000
_cell.length_b   1.000
_cell.length_c   1.000
_cell.angle_alpha   90.00
_cell.angle_beta   90.00
_cell.angle_gamma   90.00
#
_symmetry.space_group_name_H-M   'P 1'
#
loop_
_entity.id
_entity.type
_entity.pdbx_description
1 polymer ?
#
loop_
_entity_poly.entity_id
_entity_poly.type
_entity_poly.pdbx_seq_one_letter_code
_entity_poly.pdbx_strand_id
1 'polypeptide(L)'
;MSNTESTVNYLNDVNAFFGAESNFLAQGKEKHFIRLEKLDEPFKRADGKRVSFQMEYRELSETCTDADDESWCCVRSNEFTYWSATELKAMGLNVSHKNPERWVPENYDIFEHVNIF
;
A
#
# COMPACT_ATOMS: atom_id res chain seq x y z
N MET A 1 27.76 7.89 -6.57
CA MET A 1 26.70 7.27 -7.41
C MET A 1 25.41 7.54 -6.67
N SER A 2 24.52 8.35 -7.24
CA SER A 2 23.19 8.57 -6.69
C SER A 2 22.40 7.30 -6.94
N ASN A 3 22.37 6.39 -5.96
CA ASN A 3 21.37 5.33 -5.96
C ASN A 3 20.04 6.03 -5.73
N THR A 4 19.32 6.32 -6.80
CA THR A 4 17.89 6.55 -6.69
C THR A 4 17.32 5.24 -6.16
N GLU A 5 16.96 5.21 -4.87
CA GLU A 5 16.27 4.08 -4.27
C GLU A 5 14.94 3.90 -5.01
N SER A 6 14.89 2.90 -5.87
CA SER A 6 13.72 2.63 -6.70
C SER A 6 12.67 1.90 -5.87
N THR A 7 11.45 2.42 -5.88
CA THR A 7 10.28 1.72 -5.35
C THR A 7 9.99 0.48 -6.19
N VAL A 8 9.80 -0.65 -5.53
CA VAL A 8 9.47 -1.95 -6.13
C VAL A 8 7.96 -2.20 -6.01
N ASN A 9 7.31 -2.65 -7.07
CA ASN A 9 5.87 -2.93 -7.08
C ASN A 9 5.60 -4.43 -6.92
N TYR A 10 4.97 -4.80 -5.82
CA TYR A 10 4.64 -6.18 -5.43
C TYR A 10 3.15 -6.51 -5.64
N LEU A 11 2.38 -5.67 -6.35
CA LEU A 11 0.92 -5.82 -6.43
C LEU A 11 0.51 -7.18 -7.02
N ASN A 12 1.24 -7.68 -8.02
CA ASN A 12 0.94 -8.97 -8.63
C ASN A 12 1.15 -10.13 -7.66
N ASP A 13 2.27 -10.15 -6.93
CA ASP A 13 2.60 -11.21 -5.96
C ASP A 13 1.64 -11.18 -4.78
N VAL A 14 1.32 -9.99 -4.29
CA VAL A 14 0.32 -9.78 -3.24
C VAL A 14 -1.06 -10.24 -3.71
N ASN A 15 -1.45 -9.95 -4.96
CA ASN A 15 -2.71 -10.41 -5.52
C ASN A 15 -2.75 -11.94 -5.68
N ALA A 16 -1.63 -12.56 -6.03
CA ALA A 16 -1.51 -14.01 -6.12
C ALA A 16 -1.58 -14.67 -4.74
N PHE A 17 -1.02 -14.04 -3.70
CA PHE A 17 -0.95 -14.59 -2.35
C PHE A 17 -2.20 -14.32 -1.50
N PHE A 18 -2.73 -13.10 -1.53
CA PHE A 18 -3.84 -12.65 -0.69
C PHE A 18 -5.18 -12.58 -1.44
N GLY A 19 -5.18 -12.69 -2.76
CA GLY A 19 -6.35 -12.50 -3.61
C GLY A 19 -6.41 -11.10 -4.24
N ALA A 20 -6.85 -11.02 -5.49
CA ALA A 20 -6.72 -9.82 -6.32
C ALA A 20 -7.83 -8.78 -6.13
N GLU A 21 -8.94 -9.12 -5.46
CA GLU A 21 -10.16 -8.31 -5.54
C GLU A 21 -10.15 -7.05 -4.65
N SER A 22 -9.28 -7.02 -3.63
CA SER A 22 -9.29 -5.96 -2.60
C SER A 22 -8.00 -5.15 -2.54
N ASN A 23 -6.91 -5.56 -3.17
CA ASN A 23 -5.62 -4.86 -3.11
C ASN A 23 -5.48 -3.85 -4.25
N PHE A 24 -5.03 -2.64 -3.91
CA PHE A 24 -4.88 -1.54 -4.88
C PHE A 24 -3.44 -1.11 -5.10
N LEU A 25 -2.60 -1.35 -4.09
CA LEU A 25 -1.21 -0.96 -4.12
C LEU A 25 -0.45 -1.90 -3.19
N ALA A 26 0.70 -2.38 -3.64
CA ALA A 26 1.69 -3.03 -2.81
C ALA A 26 3.07 -2.58 -3.30
N GLN A 27 3.79 -1.85 -2.45
CA GLN A 27 5.07 -1.26 -2.81
C GLN A 27 6.09 -1.50 -1.71
N GLY A 28 7.32 -1.78 -2.12
CA GLY A 28 8.46 -1.90 -1.23
C GLY A 28 9.54 -0.89 -1.57
N LYS A 29 10.22 -0.37 -0.55
CA LYS A 29 11.36 0.51 -0.67
C LYS A 29 12.31 0.25 0.49
N GLU A 30 13.54 -0.12 0.18
CA GLU A 30 14.49 -0.62 1.17
C GLU A 30 13.88 -1.74 2.03
N LYS A 31 13.80 -1.56 3.36
CA LYS A 31 13.20 -2.51 4.30
C LYS A 31 11.76 -2.18 4.66
N HIS A 32 11.11 -1.34 3.86
CA HIS A 32 9.76 -0.88 4.13
C HIS A 32 8.83 -1.39 3.06
N PHE A 33 7.67 -1.85 3.50
CA PHE A 33 6.61 -2.31 2.62
C PHE A 33 5.29 -1.69 3.02
N ILE A 34 4.52 -1.24 2.03
CA ILE A 34 3.19 -0.70 2.19
C ILE A 34 2.23 -1.42 1.26
N ARG A 35 1.12 -1.88 1.84
CA ARG A 35 -0.03 -2.42 1.12
C ARG A 35 -1.26 -1.57 1.40
N LEU A 36 -2.05 -1.30 0.37
CA LEU A 36 -3.36 -0.68 0.49
C LEU A 36 -4.43 -1.65 0.00
N GLU A 37 -5.40 -1.92 0.86
CA GLU A 37 -6.52 -2.79 0.55
C GLU A 37 -7.87 -2.16 0.92
N LYS A 38 -8.93 -2.69 0.32
CA LYS A 38 -10.31 -2.39 0.69
C LYS A 38 -10.75 -3.22 1.89
N LEU A 39 -11.52 -2.59 2.76
CA LEU A 39 -12.26 -3.32 3.79
C LEU A 39 -13.57 -3.86 3.22
N ASP A 40 -13.86 -5.13 3.51
CA ASP A 40 -15.16 -5.74 3.23
C ASP A 40 -16.29 -5.05 3.99
N GLU A 41 -16.02 -4.70 5.26
CA GLU A 41 -16.95 -3.99 6.13
C GLU A 41 -16.39 -2.61 6.54
N PRO A 42 -16.75 -1.54 5.80
CA PRO A 42 -16.38 -0.19 6.17
C PRO A 42 -17.02 0.25 7.49
N PHE A 43 -16.22 0.82 8.39
CA PHE A 43 -16.64 1.26 9.72
C PHE A 43 -16.40 2.76 9.95
N LYS A 44 -16.83 3.26 11.11
CA LYS A 44 -16.63 4.65 11.53
C LYS A 44 -15.56 4.71 12.62
N ARG A 45 -14.50 5.49 12.38
CA ARG A 45 -13.44 5.76 13.37
C ARG A 45 -13.93 6.63 14.52
N ALA A 46 -13.12 6.74 15.58
CA ALA A 46 -13.37 7.60 16.74
C ALA A 46 -13.52 9.10 16.40
N ASP A 47 -12.84 9.57 15.35
CA ASP A 47 -12.98 10.94 14.82
C ASP A 47 -14.26 11.16 13.99
N GLY A 48 -15.08 10.11 13.83
CA GLY A 48 -16.33 10.14 13.12
C GLY A 48 -16.23 9.95 11.60
N LYS A 49 -15.03 9.75 11.04
CA LYS A 49 -14.87 9.49 9.60
C LYS A 49 -15.23 8.05 9.26
N ARG A 50 -15.95 7.84 8.14
CA ARG A 50 -16.17 6.52 7.56
C ARG A 50 -14.91 6.12 6.79
N VAL A 51 -14.30 5.02 7.21
CA VAL A 51 -13.12 4.41 6.56
C VAL A 51 -13.54 3.19 5.77
N SER A 52 -12.90 2.99 4.62
CA SER A 52 -13.21 1.88 3.72
C SER A 52 -11.95 1.19 3.22
N PHE A 53 -10.79 1.64 3.68
CA PHE A 53 -9.49 1.15 3.27
C PHE A 53 -8.60 0.93 4.48
N GLN A 54 -7.80 -0.11 4.42
CA GLN A 54 -6.75 -0.41 5.37
C GLN A 54 -5.42 -0.27 4.64
N MET A 55 -4.50 0.46 5.26
CA MET A 55 -3.12 0.52 4.83
C MET A 55 -2.30 -0.26 5.86
N GLU A 56 -1.62 -1.28 5.39
CA GLU A 56 -0.68 -2.07 6.17
C GLU A 56 0.73 -1.57 5.86
N TYR A 57 1.46 -1.21 6.91
CA TYR A 57 2.88 -0.95 6.88
C TYR A 57 3.62 -2.13 7.50
N ARG A 58 4.73 -2.53 6.89
CA ARG A 58 5.65 -3.55 7.42
C ARG A 58 7.08 -3.04 7.37
N GLU A 59 7.81 -3.27 8.45
CA GLU A 59 9.28 -3.26 8.44
C GLU A 59 9.78 -4.67 8.19
N LEU A 60 10.71 -4.83 7.27
CA LEU A 60 11.22 -6.10 6.79
C LEU A 60 12.62 -6.39 7.33
N SER A 61 12.97 -7.67 7.46
CA SER A 61 14.32 -8.10 7.80
C SER A 61 15.28 -8.00 6.62
N GLU A 62 14.73 -8.16 5.41
CA GLU A 62 15.43 -8.12 4.14
C GLU A 62 15.03 -6.87 3.33
N THR A 63 15.86 -6.51 2.36
CA THR A 63 15.62 -5.34 1.50
C THR A 63 14.83 -5.74 0.25
N CYS A 64 13.77 -5.01 -0.04
CA CYS A 64 13.04 -5.07 -1.30
C CYS A 64 13.99 -4.78 -2.47
N THR A 65 14.32 -5.82 -3.22
CA THR A 65 15.29 -5.75 -4.31
C THR A 65 14.62 -6.05 -5.65
N ASP A 66 13.67 -6.99 -5.67
CA ASP A 66 12.92 -7.41 -6.86
C ASP A 66 11.47 -7.73 -6.46
N ALA A 67 10.52 -7.64 -7.39
CA ALA A 67 9.12 -8.01 -7.10
C ALA A 67 8.99 -9.51 -6.78
N ASP A 68 9.81 -10.35 -7.42
CA ASP A 68 9.76 -11.80 -7.28
C ASP A 68 10.59 -12.34 -6.08
N ASP A 69 11.18 -11.45 -5.26
CA ASP A 69 12.12 -11.84 -4.18
C ASP A 69 11.43 -12.32 -2.89
N GLU A 70 10.10 -12.22 -2.82
CA GLU A 70 9.29 -12.49 -1.62
C GLU A 70 9.75 -11.71 -0.37
N SER A 71 10.58 -10.65 -0.49
CA SER A 71 11.10 -9.87 0.64
C SER A 71 9.99 -9.29 1.50
N TRP A 72 8.84 -8.99 0.88
CA TRP A 72 7.62 -8.52 1.54
C TRP A 72 7.05 -9.50 2.59
N CYS A 73 7.47 -10.77 2.58
CA CYS A 73 7.12 -11.80 3.55
C CYS A 73 8.01 -11.78 4.82
N CYS A 74 9.18 -11.15 4.77
CA CYS A 74 10.19 -11.20 5.82
C CYS A 74 9.93 -10.14 6.90
N VAL A 75 8.82 -10.24 7.62
CA VAL A 75 8.31 -9.17 8.51
C VAL A 75 9.00 -9.14 9.88
N ARG A 76 9.48 -7.97 10.30
CA ARG A 76 9.95 -7.67 11.67
C ARG A 76 8.89 -7.01 12.53
N SER A 77 8.20 -6.03 11.96
CA SER A 77 7.14 -5.27 12.62
C SER A 77 6.04 -4.93 11.62
N ASN A 78 4.83 -4.72 12.12
CA ASN A 78 3.68 -4.38 11.29
C ASN A 78 2.76 -3.39 12.00
N GLU A 79 2.20 -2.46 11.21
CA GLU A 79 1.24 -1.47 11.67
C GLU A 79 0.08 -1.36 10.68
N PHE A 80 -1.12 -1.08 11.21
CA PHE A 80 -2.32 -0.90 10.40
C PHE A 80 -2.89 0.49 10.63
N THR A 81 -3.20 1.18 9.54
CA THR A 81 -3.89 2.47 9.56
C THR A 81 -5.13 2.40 8.67
N TYR A 82 -6.14 3.19 9.02
CA TYR A 82 -7.45 3.16 8.37
C TYR A 82 -7.79 4.49 7.73
N TRP A 83 -8.18 4.43 6.46
CA TRP A 83 -8.33 5.61 5.61
C TRP A 83 -9.70 5.69 4.96
N SER A 84 -10.20 6.92 4.82
CA SER A 84 -11.36 7.22 4.00
C SER A 84 -10.94 7.42 2.53
N ALA A 85 -11.88 7.22 1.60
CA ALA A 85 -11.65 7.49 0.18
C ALA A 85 -11.19 8.94 -0.07
N THR A 86 -11.73 9.89 0.70
CA THR A 86 -11.41 11.31 0.57
C THR A 86 -9.96 11.61 0.98
N GLU A 87 -9.46 10.97 2.03
CA GLU A 87 -8.07 11.14 2.46
C GLU A 87 -7.09 10.54 1.46
N LEU A 88 -7.37 9.34 0.95
CA LEU A 88 -6.57 8.71 -0.12
C LEU A 88 -6.58 9.56 -1.39
N LYS A 89 -7.72 10.14 -1.76
CA LYS A 89 -7.80 11.07 -2.88
C LYS A 89 -6.94 12.33 -2.67
N ALA A 90 -6.84 12.84 -1.44
CA ALA A 90 -5.97 13.96 -1.12
C ALA A 90 -4.47 13.59 -1.26
N MET A 91 -4.13 12.32 -1.11
CA MET A 91 -2.80 11.77 -1.39
C MET A 91 -2.56 11.46 -2.88
N GLY A 92 -3.53 11.73 -3.76
CA GLY A 92 -3.41 11.43 -5.20
C GLY A 92 -3.89 10.03 -5.61
N LEU A 93 -4.43 9.23 -4.67
CA LEU A 93 -4.98 7.90 -4.95
C LEU A 93 -6.47 7.99 -5.26
N ASN A 94 -6.85 7.67 -6.50
CA ASN A 94 -8.25 7.73 -6.92
C ASN A 94 -8.95 6.37 -6.78
N VAL A 95 -9.24 6.01 -5.53
CA VAL A 95 -9.92 4.76 -5.18
C VAL A 95 -11.44 4.84 -5.42
N SER A 96 -11.85 4.85 -6.71
CA SER A 96 -13.26 4.95 -7.12
C SER A 96 -13.84 3.60 -7.55
N HIS A 97 -14.92 3.19 -6.89
CA HIS A 97 -15.72 1.97 -7.18
C HIS A 97 -16.09 1.73 -8.65
N LYS A 98 -16.08 2.77 -9.50
CA LYS A 98 -16.61 2.69 -10.87
C LYS A 98 -15.57 2.36 -11.94
N ASN A 99 -14.27 2.44 -11.66
CA ASN A 99 -13.22 2.24 -12.67
C ASN A 99 -11.91 1.72 -12.06
N PRO A 100 -11.79 0.42 -11.75
CA PRO A 100 -10.61 -0.22 -11.15
C PRO A 100 -9.28 0.12 -11.84
N GLU A 101 -9.31 0.30 -13.16
CA GLU A 101 -8.13 0.50 -14.02
C GLU A 101 -7.46 1.88 -13.88
N ARG A 102 -7.96 2.78 -13.02
CA ARG A 102 -7.48 4.18 -12.89
C ARG A 102 -7.06 4.58 -11.46
N TRP A 103 -6.77 3.63 -10.58
CA TRP A 103 -6.71 3.89 -9.13
C TRP A 103 -5.37 4.42 -8.63
N VAL A 104 -4.28 3.99 -9.28
CA VAL A 104 -2.91 4.35 -8.93
C VAL A 104 -2.21 4.86 -10.20
N PRO A 105 -1.64 6.07 -10.21
CA PRO A 105 -0.80 6.53 -11.31
C PRO A 105 0.38 5.57 -11.58
N GLU A 106 0.76 5.39 -12.84
CA GLU A 106 1.82 4.43 -13.26
C GLU A 106 3.15 4.60 -12.49
N ASN A 107 3.48 5.83 -12.12
CA ASN A 107 4.71 6.18 -11.38
C ASN A 107 4.41 6.72 -9.97
N TYR A 108 3.31 6.27 -9.35
CA TYR A 108 2.98 6.69 -7.99
C TYR A 108 3.92 6.03 -6.99
N ASP A 109 4.56 6.83 -6.13
CA ASP A 109 5.37 6.34 -5.01
C ASP A 109 4.63 6.64 -3.69
N ILE A 110 4.09 5.61 -3.04
CA ILE A 110 3.38 5.80 -1.76
C ILE A 110 4.29 6.38 -0.68
N PHE A 111 5.59 6.11 -0.77
CA PHE A 111 6.61 6.55 0.18
C PHE A 111 6.84 8.07 0.15
N GLU A 112 6.41 8.77 -0.91
CA GLU A 112 6.43 10.25 -0.96
C GLU A 112 5.26 10.89 -0.21
N HIS A 113 4.24 10.11 0.15
CA HIS A 113 2.97 10.61 0.69
C HIS A 113 2.69 10.14 2.12
N VAL A 114 3.44 9.16 2.60
CA VAL A 114 3.32 8.63 3.97
C VAL A 114 4.57 8.97 4.77
N ASN A 115 4.39 9.31 6.04
CA ASN A 115 5.50 9.65 6.90
C ASN A 115 5.97 8.39 7.62
N ILE A 116 7.05 7.80 7.14
CA ILE A 116 7.64 6.57 7.69
C ILE A 116 8.87 6.97 8.50
N PHE A 117 8.62 7.67 9.62
CA PHE A 117 9.60 8.18 10.60
C PHE A 117 10.57 9.28 10.11
#